data_AF-A0A099P3A4-F1
#
_entry.id   AF-A0A099P3A4-F1
#
_cell.length_a   1.000
_cell.length_b   1.000
_cell.length_c   1.000
_cell.angle_alpha   90.00
_cell.angle_beta   90.00
_cell.angle_gamma   90.00
#
_symmetry.space_group_name_H-M   'P 1'
#
loop_
_entity.id
_entity.type
_entity.pdbx_description
1 polymer ?
#
loop_
_entity_poly.entity_id
_entity_poly.type
_entity_poly.pdbx_seq_one_letter_code
_entity_poly.pdbx_strand_id
1 'polypeptide(L)'
;MSSSTKKKIESKLKTLKLKQQAGATQNYEIERHLRDFKEYQVIPEKFPNIFSDDLLLRIYKDCEECPICFLYYPKLLNSTRCCDQPICTECFVQMKRLDPHYPHDEGGTPGPANQEEENDPGKLISEPVKCPFCAVGDFGVLYSPPADFRVGLDSSCKPGEYNFNDPGVIEENEGEDSKDNENVVLTEADLADPFSTKRETLERRNKLKHSRKTSNITQHGSSIERARRGSVPKDGVGVITIDLIRPDWEQKLLSARAKIARRSAAATALHATSLLTEEENANGGYWR
;
A
#
# COMPACT_ATOMS: atom_id res chain seq x y z
N MET A 1 -0.37 8.05 -46.26
CA MET A 1 -0.28 7.72 -44.81
C MET A 1 -0.64 6.25 -44.60
N SER A 2 0.23 5.46 -43.95
CA SER A 2 -0.03 4.04 -43.65
C SER A 2 -1.23 3.83 -42.72
N SER A 3 -1.99 2.75 -42.92
CA SER A 3 -3.12 2.33 -42.07
C SER A 3 -2.75 2.23 -40.58
N SER A 4 -1.50 1.83 -40.29
CA SER A 4 -0.97 1.75 -38.91
C SER A 4 -0.85 3.13 -38.25
N THR A 5 -0.49 4.17 -39.02
CA THR A 5 -0.34 5.55 -38.50
C THR A 5 -1.69 6.15 -38.15
N LYS A 6 -2.73 5.91 -38.97
CA LYS A 6 -4.10 6.38 -38.71
C LYS A 6 -4.67 5.81 -37.41
N LYS A 7 -4.55 4.49 -37.21
CA LYS A 7 -4.98 3.81 -35.97
C LYS A 7 -4.28 4.35 -34.72
N LYS A 8 -2.99 4.68 -34.80
CA LYS A 8 -2.24 5.31 -33.69
C LYS A 8 -2.77 6.70 -33.34
N ILE A 9 -3.10 7.51 -34.36
CA ILE A 9 -3.66 8.86 -34.16
C ILE A 9 -5.05 8.77 -33.53
N GLU A 10 -5.91 7.88 -34.02
CA GLU A 10 -7.25 7.63 -33.47
C GLU A 10 -7.19 7.16 -32.01
N SER A 11 -6.29 6.22 -31.69
CA SER A 11 -6.05 5.76 -30.32
C SER A 11 -5.62 6.92 -29.41
N LYS A 12 -4.66 7.75 -29.85
CA LYS A 12 -4.23 8.94 -29.09
C LYS A 12 -5.39 9.91 -28.87
N LEU A 13 -6.20 10.18 -29.89
CA LEU A 13 -7.34 11.07 -29.80
C LEU A 13 -8.40 10.53 -28.82
N LYS A 14 -8.67 9.22 -28.84
CA LYS A 14 -9.56 8.55 -27.89
C LYS A 14 -9.04 8.70 -26.46
N THR A 15 -7.75 8.45 -26.23
CA THR A 15 -7.13 8.63 -24.91
C THR A 15 -7.20 10.08 -24.43
N LEU A 16 -7.00 11.07 -25.32
CA LEU A 16 -7.13 12.48 -24.98
C LEU A 16 -8.57 12.85 -24.57
N LYS A 17 -9.57 12.38 -25.30
CA LYS A 17 -11.00 12.59 -24.96
C LYS A 17 -11.35 11.99 -23.60
N LEU A 18 -10.91 10.77 -23.33
CA LEU A 18 -11.12 10.12 -22.03
C LEU A 18 -10.48 10.90 -20.88
N LYS A 19 -9.26 11.43 -21.08
CA LYS A 19 -8.60 12.29 -20.09
C LYS A 19 -9.37 13.59 -19.83
N GLN A 20 -9.86 14.24 -20.89
CA GLN A 20 -10.66 15.47 -20.75
C GLN A 20 -11.98 15.20 -20.03
N GLN A 21 -12.67 14.11 -20.38
CA GLN A 21 -13.90 13.70 -19.72
C GLN A 21 -13.66 13.38 -18.24
N ALA A 22 -12.60 12.62 -17.92
CA ALA A 22 -12.23 12.34 -16.55
C ALA A 22 -11.97 13.64 -15.74
N GLY A 23 -11.25 14.60 -16.33
CA GLY A 23 -11.04 15.91 -15.71
C GLY A 23 -12.34 16.70 -15.50
N ALA A 24 -13.26 16.67 -16.48
CA ALA A 24 -14.56 17.33 -16.35
C ALA A 24 -15.42 16.70 -15.23
N THR A 25 -15.47 15.37 -15.16
CA THR A 25 -16.18 14.65 -14.08
C THR A 25 -15.57 14.96 -12.72
N GLN A 26 -14.23 14.98 -12.61
CA GLN A 26 -13.55 15.33 -11.37
C GLN A 26 -13.90 16.76 -10.91
N ASN A 27 -13.83 17.74 -11.83
CA ASN A 27 -14.17 19.13 -11.50
C ASN A 27 -15.63 19.28 -11.07
N TYR A 28 -16.54 18.58 -11.74
CA TYR A 28 -17.96 18.57 -11.38
C TYR A 28 -18.18 18.06 -9.95
N GLU A 29 -17.56 16.92 -9.59
CA GLU A 29 -17.69 16.38 -8.23
C GLU A 29 -17.03 17.28 -7.18
N ILE A 30 -15.93 17.95 -7.50
CA ILE A 30 -15.30 18.95 -6.61
C ILE A 30 -16.26 20.12 -6.37
N GLU A 31 -16.82 20.71 -7.42
CA GLU A 31 -17.75 21.83 -7.30
C GLU A 31 -19.02 21.45 -6.54
N ARG A 32 -19.54 20.24 -6.81
CA ARG A 32 -20.67 19.67 -6.06
C ARG A 32 -20.33 19.54 -4.58
N HIS A 33 -19.21 18.93 -4.24
CA HIS A 33 -18.78 18.76 -2.85
C HIS A 33 -18.65 20.10 -2.13
N LEU A 34 -18.05 21.10 -2.76
CA LEU A 34 -17.91 22.45 -2.18
C LEU A 34 -19.26 23.12 -1.91
N ARG A 35 -20.23 22.94 -2.81
CA ARG A 35 -21.61 23.44 -2.63
C ARG A 35 -22.29 22.75 -1.46
N ASP A 36 -22.25 21.41 -1.45
CA ASP A 36 -22.87 20.59 -0.43
C ASP A 36 -22.23 20.87 0.95
N PHE A 37 -20.91 21.05 1.02
CA PHE A 37 -20.19 21.42 2.25
C PHE A 37 -20.63 22.77 2.82
N LYS A 38 -20.87 23.75 1.95
CA LYS A 38 -21.37 25.06 2.37
C LYS A 38 -22.81 24.99 2.91
N GLU A 39 -23.67 24.17 2.30
CA GLU A 39 -25.03 23.97 2.79
C GLU A 39 -25.08 23.10 4.05
N TYR A 40 -24.19 22.11 4.19
CA TYR A 40 -24.10 21.25 5.37
C TYR A 40 -23.86 22.02 6.66
N GLN A 41 -23.04 23.08 6.64
CA GLN A 41 -22.86 23.97 7.79
C GLN A 41 -24.16 24.63 8.27
N VAL A 42 -25.20 24.67 7.42
CA VAL A 42 -26.51 25.23 7.73
C VAL A 42 -27.54 24.13 8.02
N ILE A 43 -27.53 23.03 7.25
CA ILE A 43 -28.51 21.93 7.34
C ILE A 43 -27.79 20.56 7.25
N PRO A 44 -27.19 20.07 8.34
CA PRO A 44 -26.35 18.86 8.32
C PRO A 44 -27.08 17.59 7.86
N GLU A 45 -28.33 17.42 8.29
CA GLU A 45 -29.19 16.24 8.04
C GLU A 45 -29.38 15.93 6.55
N LYS A 46 -29.27 16.94 5.69
CA LYS A 46 -29.46 16.81 4.24
C LYS A 46 -28.25 16.18 3.54
N PHE A 47 -27.05 16.23 4.16
CA PHE A 47 -25.80 15.78 3.54
C PHE A 47 -25.04 14.77 4.41
N PRO A 48 -25.60 13.57 4.63
CA PRO A 48 -25.03 12.58 5.55
C PRO A 48 -23.66 12.02 5.12
N ASN A 49 -23.24 12.25 3.87
CA ASN A 49 -21.93 11.81 3.37
C ASN A 49 -20.80 12.83 3.57
N ILE A 50 -21.10 14.01 4.13
CA ILE A 50 -20.10 15.00 4.49
C ILE A 50 -19.57 14.66 5.88
N PHE A 51 -18.25 14.72 6.05
CA PHE A 51 -17.60 14.32 7.30
C PHE A 51 -18.05 15.20 8.47
N SER A 52 -18.47 14.58 9.57
CA SER A 52 -18.72 15.29 10.84
C SER A 52 -17.40 15.75 11.47
N ASP A 53 -17.47 16.80 12.30
CA ASP A 53 -16.30 17.30 13.02
C ASP A 53 -15.73 16.23 13.98
N ASP A 54 -16.60 15.43 14.60
CA ASP A 54 -16.21 14.31 15.46
C ASP A 54 -15.41 13.26 14.68
N LEU A 55 -15.80 12.96 13.45
CA LEU A 55 -15.09 12.01 12.59
C LEU A 55 -13.73 12.55 12.17
N LEU A 56 -13.67 13.83 11.78
CA LEU A 56 -12.42 14.50 11.45
C LEU A 56 -11.47 14.49 12.65
N LEU A 57 -11.95 14.83 13.84
CA LEU A 57 -11.15 14.74 15.06
C LEU A 57 -10.69 13.30 15.32
N ARG A 58 -11.56 12.28 15.14
CA ARG A 58 -11.18 10.87 15.35
C ARG A 58 -10.04 10.42 14.43
N ILE A 59 -10.04 10.86 13.17
CA ILE A 59 -9.05 10.50 12.15
C ILE A 59 -7.74 11.29 12.35
N TYR A 60 -7.83 12.60 12.60
CA TYR A 60 -6.69 13.52 12.55
C TYR A 60 -6.10 13.92 13.91
N LYS A 61 -6.70 13.53 15.04
CA LYS A 61 -6.20 13.90 16.40
C LYS A 61 -4.74 13.51 16.66
N ASP A 62 -4.28 12.47 16.00
CA ASP A 62 -3.17 11.66 16.46
C ASP A 62 -2.16 11.43 15.31
N CYS A 63 -1.89 12.40 14.44
CA CYS A 63 -1.07 12.17 13.24
C CYS A 63 0.32 11.54 13.50
N GLU A 64 0.77 10.70 12.58
CA GLU A 64 2.09 10.06 12.55
C GLU A 64 2.87 10.51 11.30
N GLU A 65 4.19 10.61 11.46
CA GLU A 65 5.09 10.97 10.35
C GLU A 65 5.42 9.74 9.51
N CYS A 66 5.41 9.91 8.18
CA CYS A 66 5.96 8.91 7.29
C CYS A 66 7.50 8.96 7.33
N PRO A 67 8.23 7.86 7.65
CA PRO A 67 9.69 7.87 7.74
C PRO A 67 10.43 8.11 6.41
N ILE A 68 9.71 8.11 5.29
CA ILE A 68 10.28 8.29 3.95
C ILE A 68 10.20 9.75 3.49
N CYS A 69 9.04 10.40 3.64
CA CYS A 69 8.83 11.79 3.20
C CYS A 69 8.76 12.81 4.34
N PHE A 70 8.74 12.36 5.60
CA PHE A 70 8.66 13.21 6.80
C PHE A 70 7.42 14.11 6.88
N LEU A 71 6.37 13.77 6.12
CA LEU A 71 5.07 14.44 6.22
C LEU A 71 4.16 13.72 7.23
N TYR A 72 3.30 14.50 7.89
CA TYR A 72 2.31 14.00 8.83
C TYR A 72 1.05 13.50 8.12
N TYR A 73 0.62 12.30 8.50
CA TYR A 73 -0.61 11.67 8.03
C TYR A 73 -1.42 11.16 9.23
N PRO A 74 -2.73 10.91 9.08
CA PRO A 74 -3.50 10.15 10.08
C PRO A 74 -2.81 8.83 10.45
N LYS A 75 -2.97 8.35 11.69
CA LYS A 75 -2.32 7.09 12.18
C LYS A 75 -2.58 5.85 11.34
N LEU A 76 -3.59 5.87 10.48
CA LEU A 76 -4.01 4.74 9.67
C LEU A 76 -3.12 4.59 8.43
N LEU A 77 -1.81 4.55 8.66
CA LEU A 77 -0.80 4.31 7.63
C LEU A 77 -0.73 2.83 7.29
N ASN A 78 -0.24 2.53 6.08
CA ASN A 78 0.09 1.16 5.72
C ASN A 78 1.34 0.73 6.47
N SER A 79 1.44 -0.56 6.78
CA SER A 79 2.61 -1.14 7.44
C SER A 79 3.34 -2.10 6.50
N THR A 80 4.67 -2.08 6.50
CA THR A 80 5.46 -2.92 5.61
C THR A 80 5.40 -4.40 6.00
N ARG A 81 5.27 -5.29 5.00
CA ARG A 81 5.09 -6.73 5.24
C ARG A 81 6.27 -7.41 5.94
N CYS A 82 7.50 -6.92 5.76
CA CYS A 82 8.72 -7.59 6.26
C CYS A 82 9.05 -7.22 7.70
N CYS A 83 8.80 -5.97 8.10
CA CYS A 83 9.38 -5.40 9.31
C CYS A 83 8.42 -4.46 10.05
N ASP A 84 7.17 -4.37 9.61
CA ASP A 84 6.10 -3.64 10.30
C ASP A 84 6.49 -2.19 10.59
N GLN A 85 6.93 -1.51 9.52
CA GLN A 85 7.26 -0.08 9.56
C GLN A 85 6.16 0.71 8.85
N PRO A 86 5.73 1.86 9.37
CA PRO A 86 4.69 2.66 8.75
C PRO A 86 5.20 3.32 7.46
N ILE A 87 4.32 3.45 6.47
CA ILE A 87 4.61 4.16 5.22
C ILE A 87 3.32 4.75 4.63
N CYS A 88 3.38 5.98 4.14
CA CYS A 88 2.25 6.60 3.45
C CYS A 88 2.01 5.97 2.07
N THR A 89 0.76 5.98 1.63
CA THR A 89 0.36 5.43 0.33
C THR A 89 1.11 6.09 -0.81
N GLU A 90 1.37 7.40 -0.72
CA GLU A 90 2.11 8.13 -1.76
C GLU A 90 3.53 7.60 -1.94
N CYS A 91 4.32 7.51 -0.86
CA CYS A 91 5.67 6.97 -0.92
C CYS A 91 5.66 5.52 -1.44
N PHE A 92 4.70 4.71 -0.99
CA PHE A 92 4.57 3.33 -1.47
C PHE A 92 4.31 3.29 -2.99
N VAL A 93 3.32 4.01 -3.52
CA VAL A 93 3.00 3.96 -4.96
C VAL A 93 4.08 4.60 -5.84
N GLN A 94 4.91 5.49 -5.30
CA GLN A 94 6.02 6.09 -6.04
C GLN A 94 7.19 5.14 -6.25
N MET A 95 7.35 4.10 -5.43
CA MET A 95 8.40 3.10 -5.62
C MET A 95 8.20 2.30 -6.90
N LYS A 96 9.32 1.93 -7.53
CA LYS A 96 9.38 1.24 -8.81
C LYS A 96 10.57 0.29 -8.83
N ARG A 97 10.44 -0.82 -9.54
CA ARG A 97 11.60 -1.65 -9.91
C ARG A 97 12.62 -0.80 -10.65
N LEU A 98 13.90 -1.14 -10.51
CA LEU A 98 14.92 -0.60 -11.38
C LEU A 98 14.65 -1.00 -12.82
N ASP A 99 15.08 -0.15 -13.74
CA ASP A 99 15.05 -0.49 -15.16
C ASP A 99 15.86 -1.78 -15.40
N PRO A 100 15.49 -2.57 -16.43
CA PRO A 100 16.22 -3.78 -16.77
C PRO A 100 17.72 -3.49 -16.92
N HIS A 101 18.51 -4.19 -16.12
CA HIS A 101 19.96 -4.03 -16.07
C HIS A 101 20.64 -5.40 -16.06
N TYR A 102 21.94 -5.41 -16.31
CA TYR A 102 22.74 -6.61 -16.20
C TYR A 102 23.03 -6.92 -14.73
N PRO A 103 23.10 -8.20 -14.33
CA PRO A 103 23.51 -8.57 -12.98
C PRO A 103 24.86 -7.93 -12.66
N HIS A 104 24.95 -7.19 -11.56
CA HIS A 104 26.22 -6.72 -11.01
C HIS A 104 26.59 -7.66 -9.86
N ASP A 105 27.72 -8.34 -9.95
CA ASP A 105 28.19 -9.20 -8.87
C ASP A 105 28.51 -8.34 -7.64
N GLU A 106 27.76 -8.48 -6.54
CA GLU A 106 27.96 -7.72 -5.30
C GLU A 106 29.26 -8.11 -4.52
N GLY A 107 30.26 -8.71 -5.17
CA GLY A 107 31.49 -9.18 -4.52
C GLY A 107 32.72 -9.40 -5.42
N GLY A 108 32.75 -8.90 -6.65
CA GLY A 108 33.84 -9.17 -7.60
C GLY A 108 34.88 -8.04 -7.70
N THR A 109 36.15 -8.38 -7.43
CA THR A 109 37.35 -7.63 -7.84
C THR A 109 37.20 -7.06 -9.26
N PRO A 110 37.68 -5.84 -9.56
CA PRO A 110 37.57 -5.26 -10.90
C PRO A 110 38.44 -6.05 -11.90
N GLY A 111 37.87 -7.12 -12.46
CA GLY A 111 38.38 -7.78 -13.65
C GLY A 111 37.96 -7.01 -14.89
N PRO A 112 38.69 -7.14 -16.01
CA PRO A 112 38.32 -6.48 -17.26
C PRO A 112 36.92 -6.96 -17.66
N ALA A 113 35.98 -6.01 -17.79
CA ALA A 113 34.64 -6.30 -18.26
C ALA A 113 34.73 -6.98 -19.64
N ASN A 114 34.36 -8.25 -19.74
CA ASN A 114 34.18 -8.92 -21.01
C ASN A 114 32.97 -8.28 -21.71
N GLN A 115 33.22 -7.28 -22.56
CA GLN A 115 32.20 -6.51 -23.29
C GLN A 115 31.26 -7.38 -24.16
N GLU A 116 31.68 -8.60 -24.49
CA GLU A 116 30.88 -9.57 -25.25
C GLU A 116 29.70 -10.12 -24.42
N GLU A 117 29.86 -10.24 -23.09
CA GLU A 117 28.80 -10.71 -22.20
C GLU A 117 27.75 -9.63 -21.87
N GLU A 118 28.14 -8.36 -21.98
CA GLU A 118 27.30 -7.18 -21.74
C GLU A 118 26.32 -6.88 -22.89
N ASN A 119 26.34 -7.69 -23.96
CA ASN A 119 25.46 -7.52 -25.13
C ASN A 119 24.44 -8.66 -25.30
N ASP A 120 24.40 -9.62 -24.37
CA ASP A 120 23.42 -10.70 -24.43
C ASP A 120 22.05 -10.24 -23.88
N PRO A 121 21.00 -10.14 -24.72
CA PRO A 121 19.67 -9.77 -24.25
C PRO A 121 19.11 -10.76 -23.21
N GLY A 122 19.56 -12.01 -23.18
CA GLY A 122 19.11 -13.04 -22.23
C GLY A 122 19.47 -12.74 -20.78
N LYS A 123 20.59 -12.03 -20.55
CA LYS A 123 21.13 -11.76 -19.21
C LYS A 123 20.46 -10.59 -18.49
N LEU A 124 19.67 -9.76 -19.17
CA LEU A 124 18.95 -8.67 -18.51
C LEU A 124 18.00 -9.21 -17.43
N ILE A 125 18.09 -8.62 -16.23
CA ILE A 125 17.21 -8.89 -15.08
C ILE A 125 16.45 -7.61 -14.68
N SER A 126 15.30 -7.79 -14.04
CA SER A 126 14.55 -6.70 -13.41
C SER A 126 14.23 -7.10 -11.98
N GLU A 127 15.05 -6.64 -11.05
CA GLU A 127 14.90 -6.98 -9.64
C GLU A 127 13.65 -6.34 -9.04
N PRO A 128 12.91 -7.06 -8.16
CA PRO A 128 11.80 -6.49 -7.44
C PRO A 128 12.27 -5.41 -6.47
N VAL A 129 11.36 -4.50 -6.12
CA VAL A 129 11.67 -3.44 -5.14
C VAL A 129 12.04 -4.08 -3.81
N LYS A 130 13.17 -3.67 -3.25
CA LYS A 130 13.59 -4.02 -1.89
C LYS A 130 12.96 -3.04 -0.90
N CYS A 131 12.61 -3.52 0.29
CA CYS A 131 12.05 -2.67 1.34
C CYS A 131 13.05 -1.56 1.74
N PRO A 132 12.63 -0.30 1.85
CA PRO A 132 13.53 0.80 2.21
C PRO A 132 14.06 0.70 3.65
N PHE A 133 13.45 -0.12 4.50
CA PHE A 133 13.81 -0.25 5.91
C PHE A 133 14.67 -1.50 6.19
N CYS A 134 14.28 -2.63 5.59
CA CYS A 134 14.80 -3.96 5.93
C CYS A 134 15.55 -4.62 4.74
N ALA A 135 15.57 -3.99 3.57
CA ALA A 135 16.14 -4.49 2.30
C ALA A 135 15.59 -5.85 1.78
N VAL A 136 14.57 -6.44 2.41
CA VAL A 136 13.89 -7.65 1.91
C VAL A 136 13.23 -7.36 0.56
N GLY A 137 13.44 -8.26 -0.40
CA GLY A 137 12.86 -8.18 -1.75
C GLY A 137 11.33 -8.32 -1.77
N ASP A 138 10.73 -8.17 -2.95
CA ASP A 138 9.27 -8.22 -3.15
C ASP A 138 8.53 -7.29 -2.16
N PHE A 139 8.92 -6.02 -2.15
CA PHE A 139 8.38 -5.03 -1.23
C PHE A 139 6.86 -4.89 -1.36
N GLY A 140 6.19 -4.89 -0.21
CA GLY A 140 4.75 -4.74 -0.11
C GLY A 140 4.33 -4.25 1.27
N VAL A 141 3.08 -3.82 1.35
CA VAL A 141 2.45 -3.27 2.54
C VAL A 141 1.13 -3.96 2.84
N LEU A 142 0.68 -3.85 4.08
CA LEU A 142 -0.63 -4.24 4.56
C LEU A 142 -1.31 -3.03 5.16
N TYR A 143 -2.65 -3.04 5.11
CA TYR A 143 -3.48 -2.07 5.81
C TYR A 143 -4.34 -2.80 6.84
N SER A 144 -4.21 -2.41 8.10
CA SER A 144 -5.05 -2.92 9.19
C SER A 144 -6.11 -1.87 9.53
N PRO A 145 -7.37 -2.08 9.18
CA PRO A 145 -8.43 -1.14 9.54
C PRO A 145 -8.62 -1.10 11.07
N PRO A 146 -9.02 0.05 11.64
CA PRO A 146 -9.42 0.13 13.04
C PRO A 146 -10.56 -0.85 13.35
N ALA A 147 -10.46 -1.53 14.49
CA ALA A 147 -11.50 -2.45 14.95
C ALA A 147 -12.67 -1.72 15.64
N ASP A 148 -12.43 -0.50 16.11
CA ASP A 148 -13.35 0.22 17.00
C ASP A 148 -14.27 1.21 16.27
N PHE A 149 -13.99 1.53 15.01
CA PHE A 149 -14.90 2.35 14.22
C PHE A 149 -14.75 2.09 12.71
N ARG A 150 -15.89 2.13 12.01
CA ARG A 150 -15.96 2.05 10.55
C ARG A 150 -17.06 2.98 10.06
N VAL A 151 -16.75 3.83 9.09
CA VAL A 151 -17.69 4.81 8.52
C VAL A 151 -17.69 4.73 7.00
N GLY A 152 -18.80 5.10 6.38
CA GLY A 152 -18.88 5.25 4.93
C GLY A 152 -19.40 4.01 4.20
N LEU A 153 -18.65 3.55 3.19
CA LEU A 153 -19.07 2.42 2.35
C LEU A 153 -19.14 1.14 3.19
N ASP A 154 -20.23 0.39 3.02
CA ASP A 154 -20.50 -0.86 3.72
C ASP A 154 -20.57 -0.74 5.26
N SER A 155 -20.70 0.49 5.79
CA SER A 155 -21.01 0.75 7.21
C SER A 155 -22.45 1.21 7.39
N SER A 156 -23.04 0.85 8.53
CA SER A 156 -24.31 1.41 9.01
C SER A 156 -24.18 2.90 9.37
N CYS A 157 -22.98 3.37 9.75
CA CYS A 157 -22.71 4.76 10.12
C CYS A 157 -22.23 5.57 8.91
N LYS A 158 -22.97 6.63 8.55
CA LYS A 158 -22.55 7.59 7.52
C LYS A 158 -21.55 8.60 8.08
N PRO A 159 -20.64 9.16 7.24
CA PRO A 159 -19.62 10.10 7.69
C PRO A 159 -20.13 11.31 8.48
N GLY A 160 -21.31 11.83 8.15
CA GLY A 160 -21.92 12.98 8.82
C GLY A 160 -22.68 12.65 10.10
N GLU A 161 -23.00 11.37 10.30
CA GLU A 161 -23.75 10.88 11.46
C GLU A 161 -22.81 10.41 12.58
N TYR A 162 -21.52 10.26 12.30
CA TYR A 162 -20.55 9.79 13.29
C TYR A 162 -20.45 10.74 14.48
N ASN A 163 -20.54 10.18 15.69
CA ASN A 163 -20.43 10.88 16.96
C ASN A 163 -19.55 10.07 17.94
N PHE A 164 -18.71 10.74 18.74
CA PHE A 164 -17.87 10.05 19.74
C PHE A 164 -18.63 9.29 20.83
N ASN A 165 -19.82 9.77 21.19
CA ASN A 165 -20.60 9.25 22.32
C ASN A 165 -21.54 8.10 21.94
N ASP A 166 -21.77 7.90 20.64
CA ASP A 166 -22.51 6.78 20.08
C ASP A 166 -21.69 6.23 18.91
N PRO A 167 -20.68 5.38 19.17
CA PRO A 167 -19.74 4.92 18.16
C PRO A 167 -20.38 4.16 16.98
N GLY A 168 -21.70 3.93 16.99
CA GLY A 168 -22.36 3.01 16.09
C GLY A 168 -21.83 1.62 16.38
N VAL A 169 -22.55 0.87 17.23
CA VAL A 169 -22.24 -0.52 17.53
C VAL A 169 -21.93 -1.25 16.22
N ILE A 170 -20.69 -1.73 16.08
CA ILE A 170 -20.35 -2.71 15.06
C ILE A 170 -21.13 -3.95 15.51
N GLU A 171 -22.27 -4.21 14.89
CA GLU A 171 -22.92 -5.52 14.99
C GLU A 171 -21.97 -6.51 14.30
N GLU A 172 -20.99 -6.98 15.06
CA GLU A 172 -20.34 -8.24 14.77
C GLU A 172 -21.49 -9.26 14.77
N ASN A 173 -21.83 -9.73 13.57
CA ASN A 173 -22.78 -10.80 13.37
C ASN A 173 -22.11 -12.10 13.85
N GLU A 174 -21.87 -12.18 15.17
CA GLU A 174 -21.48 -13.40 15.84
C GLU A 174 -22.77 -14.20 16.06
N GLY A 175 -22.76 -15.41 15.52
CA GLY A 175 -23.88 -16.34 15.63
C GLY A 175 -24.30 -16.55 17.09
N GLU A 176 -25.60 -16.83 17.23
CA GLU A 176 -26.26 -17.30 18.42
C GLU A 176 -25.35 -18.13 19.34
N ASP A 177 -25.12 -17.66 20.56
CA ASP A 177 -25.50 -18.46 21.73
C ASP A 177 -25.46 -17.68 23.05
N SER A 178 -26.41 -18.04 23.91
CA SER A 178 -26.45 -17.79 25.36
C SER A 178 -26.97 -16.44 25.85
N LYS A 179 -28.28 -16.51 26.15
CA LYS A 179 -29.08 -15.70 27.06
C LYS A 179 -28.38 -15.42 28.40
N ASP A 180 -28.80 -14.30 29.01
CA ASP A 180 -28.81 -14.00 30.46
C ASP A 180 -28.06 -12.69 30.83
N ASN A 181 -28.48 -11.55 30.27
CA ASN A 181 -28.22 -10.24 30.88
C ASN A 181 -29.44 -9.82 31.69
N GLU A 182 -29.64 -10.42 32.87
CA GLU A 182 -30.52 -9.83 33.88
C GLU A 182 -29.82 -8.60 34.47
N ASN A 183 -30.44 -7.44 34.28
CA ASN A 183 -30.03 -6.18 34.88
C ASN A 183 -30.35 -6.25 36.39
N VAL A 184 -29.36 -6.58 37.22
CA VAL A 184 -29.54 -6.73 38.67
C VAL A 184 -29.68 -5.35 39.32
N VAL A 185 -30.92 -4.92 39.53
CA VAL A 185 -31.25 -3.71 40.31
C VAL A 185 -31.14 -4.05 41.80
N LEU A 186 -30.28 -3.33 42.53
CA LEU A 186 -30.15 -3.44 43.99
C LEU A 186 -31.25 -2.62 44.68
N THR A 187 -31.89 -3.21 45.69
CA THR A 187 -32.87 -2.51 46.54
C THR A 187 -32.22 -1.99 47.81
N GLU A 188 -32.85 -1.05 48.51
CA GLU A 188 -32.32 -0.50 49.78
C GLU A 188 -32.09 -1.57 50.86
N ALA A 189 -32.84 -2.67 50.82
CA ALA A 189 -32.63 -3.82 51.70
C ALA A 189 -31.32 -4.57 51.39
N ASP A 190 -30.92 -4.66 50.12
CA ASP A 190 -29.68 -5.34 49.68
C ASP A 190 -28.42 -4.57 50.11
N LEU A 191 -28.52 -3.25 50.33
CA LEU A 191 -27.44 -2.40 50.81
C LEU A 191 -27.25 -2.50 52.34
N ALA A 192 -28.29 -2.89 53.07
CA ALA A 192 -28.26 -3.00 54.53
C ALA A 192 -27.76 -4.37 55.04
N ASP A 193 -27.79 -5.41 54.20
CA ASP A 193 -27.32 -6.76 54.55
C ASP A 193 -25.88 -7.04 54.04
N PRO A 194 -24.90 -7.22 54.93
CA PRO A 194 -23.52 -7.54 54.56
C PRO A 194 -23.33 -8.90 53.87
N PHE A 195 -24.31 -9.81 53.94
CA PHE A 195 -24.23 -11.17 53.37
C PHE A 195 -25.06 -11.36 52.09
N SER A 196 -25.60 -10.28 51.52
CA SER A 196 -26.37 -10.37 50.27
C SER A 196 -25.50 -10.85 49.10
N THR A 197 -25.88 -11.99 48.52
CA THR A 197 -25.21 -12.62 47.37
C THR A 197 -25.19 -11.73 46.13
N LYS A 198 -26.19 -10.83 45.97
CA LYS A 198 -26.26 -9.84 44.88
C LYS A 198 -25.19 -8.73 45.04
N ARG A 199 -24.89 -8.34 46.27
CA ARG A 199 -23.84 -7.37 46.58
C ARG A 199 -22.44 -7.97 46.39
N GLU A 200 -22.23 -9.22 46.82
CA GLU A 200 -20.95 -9.93 46.62
C GLU A 200 -20.60 -10.13 45.13
N THR A 201 -21.59 -10.44 44.28
CA THR A 201 -21.38 -10.62 42.84
C THR A 201 -20.98 -9.30 42.16
N LEU A 202 -21.58 -8.18 42.57
CA LEU A 202 -21.23 -6.85 42.06
C LEU A 202 -19.83 -6.41 42.53
N GLU A 203 -19.49 -6.63 43.80
CA GLU A 203 -18.16 -6.30 44.35
C GLU A 203 -17.05 -7.12 43.66
N ARG A 204 -17.27 -8.42 43.39
CA ARG A 204 -16.33 -9.23 42.59
C ARG A 204 -16.14 -8.67 41.18
N ARG A 205 -17.22 -8.24 40.52
CA ARG A 205 -17.17 -7.66 39.17
C ARG A 205 -16.41 -6.32 39.14
N ASN A 206 -16.58 -5.49 40.16
CA ASN A 206 -15.84 -4.21 40.28
C ASN A 206 -14.36 -4.41 40.61
N LYS A 207 -14.00 -5.46 41.37
CA LYS A 207 -12.61 -5.83 41.69
C LYS A 207 -11.83 -6.29 40.45
N LEU A 208 -12.49 -6.97 39.52
CA LEU A 208 -11.91 -7.36 38.21
C LEU A 208 -11.67 -6.15 37.30
N LYS A 209 -12.52 -5.11 37.38
CA LYS A 209 -12.36 -3.87 36.59
C LYS A 209 -11.25 -2.94 37.08
N HIS A 210 -10.86 -3.01 38.36
CA HIS A 210 -9.81 -2.15 38.96
C HIS A 210 -8.41 -2.80 39.01
N SER A 211 -8.25 -4.02 38.50
CA SER A 211 -6.93 -4.64 38.34
C SER A 211 -6.27 -4.25 36.99
N ARG A 212 -6.17 -2.94 36.73
CA ARG A 212 -5.21 -2.38 35.74
C ARG A 212 -4.27 -1.47 36.51
N LYS A 213 -3.17 -2.03 37.01
CA LYS A 213 -2.12 -1.27 37.69
C LYS A 213 -1.37 -0.40 36.69
N THR A 214 -1.31 0.88 37.01
CA THR A 214 -0.26 1.81 36.62
C THR A 214 1.03 1.47 37.38
N SER A 215 2.19 1.53 36.71
CA SER A 215 3.48 1.66 37.40
C SER A 215 4.49 2.37 36.50
N ASN A 216 5.06 3.45 37.04
CA ASN A 216 6.08 4.31 36.46
C ASN A 216 7.47 3.67 36.43
N ILE A 217 8.26 4.18 35.48
CA ILE A 217 9.68 4.01 35.20
C ILE A 217 10.60 3.82 36.43
N THR A 218 11.45 2.80 36.36
CA THR A 218 12.87 2.87 36.72
C THR A 218 13.64 1.95 35.77
N GLN A 219 14.74 2.46 35.22
CA GLN A 219 15.58 1.77 34.25
C GLN A 219 16.39 0.66 34.93
N HIS A 220 16.20 -0.59 34.50
CA HIS A 220 17.26 -1.60 34.40
C HIS A 220 16.77 -2.71 33.46
N GLY A 221 17.62 -3.08 32.50
CA GLY A 221 17.28 -3.91 31.35
C GLY A 221 16.74 -5.28 31.72
N SER A 222 15.53 -5.56 31.26
CA SER A 222 15.02 -6.91 31.03
C SER A 222 14.28 -6.88 29.70
N SER A 223 14.82 -7.61 28.75
CA SER A 223 14.27 -7.87 27.42
C SER A 223 12.84 -8.38 27.53
N ILE A 224 11.86 -7.49 27.33
CA ILE A 224 10.55 -7.89 26.84
C ILE A 224 10.80 -8.45 25.45
N GLU A 225 10.65 -9.76 25.29
CA GLU A 225 10.53 -10.36 23.97
C GLU A 225 9.32 -9.70 23.29
N ARG A 226 9.59 -8.66 22.50
CA ARG A 226 8.65 -8.18 21.48
C ARG A 226 8.24 -9.42 20.71
N ALA A 227 6.94 -9.71 20.67
CA ALA A 227 6.38 -10.73 19.80
C ALA A 227 7.09 -10.61 18.44
N ARG A 228 7.76 -11.68 18.01
CA ARG A 228 8.66 -11.64 16.85
C ARG A 228 7.87 -11.03 15.71
N ARG A 229 8.38 -9.92 15.13
CA ARG A 229 7.81 -9.26 13.95
C ARG A 229 7.55 -10.33 12.90
N GLY A 230 6.29 -10.70 12.72
CA GLY A 230 5.90 -11.75 11.78
C GLY A 230 5.99 -11.19 10.38
N SER A 231 7.04 -11.52 9.64
CA SER A 231 7.10 -11.17 8.23
C SER A 231 5.98 -11.90 7.49
N VAL A 232 5.07 -11.17 6.85
CA VAL A 232 4.04 -11.76 6.01
C VAL A 232 4.64 -12.10 4.64
N PRO A 233 4.40 -13.30 4.08
CA PRO A 233 4.86 -13.66 2.74
C PRO A 233 4.30 -12.70 1.70
N LYS A 234 5.01 -12.54 0.58
CA LYS A 234 4.61 -11.60 -0.49
C LYS A 234 3.26 -11.94 -1.13
N ASP A 235 2.91 -13.22 -1.17
CA ASP A 235 1.66 -13.75 -1.71
C ASP A 235 0.59 -13.93 -0.62
N GLY A 236 0.82 -13.36 0.57
CA GLY A 236 -0.12 -13.42 1.69
C GLY A 236 -1.40 -12.62 1.43
N VAL A 237 -2.50 -13.04 2.07
CA VAL A 237 -3.79 -12.35 1.97
C VAL A 237 -3.65 -10.91 2.48
N GLY A 238 -4.17 -9.95 1.70
CA GLY A 238 -4.14 -8.52 2.05
C GLY A 238 -2.80 -7.82 1.84
N VAL A 239 -1.76 -8.53 1.37
CA VAL A 239 -0.49 -7.92 0.99
C VAL A 239 -0.62 -7.28 -0.38
N ILE A 240 -0.29 -6.00 -0.47
CA ILE A 240 -0.21 -5.27 -1.72
C ILE A 240 1.27 -5.02 -2.00
N THR A 241 1.81 -5.62 -3.05
CA THR A 241 3.19 -5.41 -3.51
C THR A 241 3.26 -4.34 -4.59
N ILE A 242 4.46 -3.80 -4.82
CA ILE A 242 4.68 -2.79 -5.88
C ILE A 242 4.31 -3.34 -7.26
N ASP A 243 4.56 -4.63 -7.49
CA ASP A 243 4.36 -5.25 -8.81
C ASP A 243 2.87 -5.49 -9.11
N LEU A 244 2.03 -5.64 -8.07
CA LEU A 244 0.57 -5.64 -8.23
C LEU A 244 0.05 -4.29 -8.73
N ILE A 245 0.67 -3.18 -8.29
CA ILE A 245 0.31 -1.82 -8.71
C ILE A 245 0.91 -1.49 -10.10
N ARG A 246 2.09 -2.02 -10.39
CA ARG A 246 2.85 -1.75 -11.61
C ARG A 246 3.21 -3.05 -12.33
N PRO A 247 2.24 -3.72 -12.97
CA PRO A 247 2.47 -4.98 -13.69
C PRO A 247 3.26 -4.79 -15.01
N ASP A 248 3.61 -3.56 -15.37
CA ASP A 248 4.30 -3.23 -16.62
C ASP A 248 5.80 -3.56 -16.62
N TRP A 249 6.35 -4.01 -15.49
CA TRP A 249 7.76 -4.38 -15.37
C TRP A 249 8.17 -5.49 -16.36
N GLU A 250 7.33 -6.49 -16.60
CA GLU A 250 7.62 -7.59 -17.52
C GLU A 250 7.69 -7.09 -18.97
N GLN A 251 6.75 -6.21 -19.36
CA GLN A 251 6.76 -5.58 -20.67
C GLN A 251 7.99 -4.70 -20.87
N LYS A 252 8.43 -3.98 -19.84
CA LYS A 252 9.67 -3.20 -19.86
C LYS A 252 10.89 -4.10 -20.05
N LEU A 253 10.96 -5.21 -19.33
CA LEU A 253 12.02 -6.21 -19.47
C LEU A 253 12.07 -6.78 -20.89
N LEU A 254 10.94 -7.26 -21.42
CA LEU A 254 10.84 -7.78 -22.79
C LEU A 254 11.23 -6.73 -23.84
N SER A 255 10.79 -5.48 -23.65
CA SER A 255 11.13 -4.37 -24.55
C SER A 255 12.63 -4.06 -24.52
N ALA A 256 13.26 -4.09 -23.35
CA ALA A 256 14.70 -3.93 -23.19
C ALA A 256 15.47 -5.07 -23.88
N ARG A 257 15.08 -6.33 -23.64
CA ARG A 257 15.64 -7.50 -24.32
C ARG A 257 15.54 -7.39 -25.84
N ALA A 258 14.37 -7.06 -26.37
CA ALA A 258 14.16 -6.87 -27.81
C ALA A 258 14.98 -5.69 -28.39
N LYS A 259 15.23 -4.64 -27.59
CA LYS A 259 16.09 -3.52 -27.99
C LYS A 259 17.55 -3.97 -28.12
N ILE A 260 18.07 -4.71 -27.15
CA ILE A 260 19.45 -5.23 -27.17
C ILE A 260 19.60 -6.27 -28.28
N ALA A 261 18.67 -7.20 -28.42
CA ALA A 261 18.67 -8.20 -29.51
C ALA A 261 18.74 -7.57 -30.91
N ARG A 262 18.04 -6.45 -31.13
CA ARG A 262 18.12 -5.71 -32.40
C ARG A 262 19.49 -5.04 -32.59
N ARG A 263 20.10 -4.53 -31.53
CA ARG A 263 21.44 -3.92 -31.57
C ARG A 263 22.51 -4.98 -31.83
N SER A 264 22.46 -6.12 -31.16
CA SER A 264 23.41 -7.22 -31.36
C SER A 264 23.28 -7.83 -32.76
N ALA A 265 22.05 -8.01 -33.27
CA ALA A 265 21.82 -8.47 -34.64
C ALA A 265 22.36 -7.47 -35.68
N ALA A 266 22.18 -6.16 -35.48
CA ALA A 266 22.74 -5.14 -36.37
C ALA A 266 24.27 -5.14 -36.35
N ALA A 267 24.89 -5.26 -35.16
CA ALA A 267 26.34 -5.37 -35.04
C ALA A 267 26.89 -6.64 -35.74
N THR A 268 26.24 -7.78 -35.54
CA THR A 268 26.59 -9.05 -36.20
C THR A 268 26.48 -8.94 -37.71
N ALA A 269 25.45 -8.28 -38.22
CA ALA A 269 25.29 -8.03 -39.65
C ALA A 269 26.44 -7.17 -40.20
N LEU A 270 26.87 -6.12 -39.48
CA LEU A 270 28.02 -5.30 -39.87
C LEU A 270 29.32 -6.11 -39.89
N HIS A 271 29.56 -6.93 -38.87
CA HIS A 271 30.73 -7.82 -38.82
C HIS A 271 30.72 -8.84 -39.98
N ALA A 272 29.57 -9.46 -40.25
CA ALA A 272 29.40 -10.38 -41.38
C ALA A 272 29.67 -9.68 -42.72
N THR A 273 29.19 -8.46 -42.92
CA THR A 273 29.48 -7.70 -44.15
C THR A 273 30.97 -7.38 -44.29
N SER A 274 31.67 -7.04 -43.20
CA SER A 274 33.11 -6.74 -43.24
C SER A 274 33.93 -7.95 -43.69
N LEU A 275 33.65 -9.14 -43.14
CA LEU A 275 34.33 -10.37 -43.51
C LEU A 275 34.17 -10.71 -45.00
N LEU A 276 32.95 -10.57 -45.54
CA LEU A 276 32.69 -10.81 -46.96
C LEU A 276 33.47 -9.85 -47.86
N THR A 277 33.58 -8.56 -47.48
CA THR A 277 34.38 -7.60 -48.26
C THR A 277 35.89 -7.87 -48.20
N GLU A 278 36.40 -8.43 -47.10
CA GLU A 278 37.79 -8.85 -46.99
C GLU A 278 38.06 -10.08 -47.87
N GLU A 279 37.15 -11.05 -47.92
CA GLU A 279 37.23 -12.22 -48.79
C GLU A 279 37.20 -11.83 -50.29
N GLU A 280 36.35 -10.88 -50.68
CA GLU A 280 36.30 -10.35 -52.05
C GLU A 280 37.62 -9.65 -52.44
N ASN A 281 38.19 -8.84 -51.55
CA ASN A 281 39.47 -8.18 -51.79
C ASN A 281 40.65 -9.17 -51.84
N ALA A 282 40.62 -10.23 -51.04
CA ALA A 282 41.65 -11.28 -51.06
C ALA A 282 41.57 -12.12 -52.35
N ASN A 283 40.36 -12.44 -52.84
CA ASN A 283 40.17 -13.23 -54.06
C ASN A 283 40.29 -12.40 -55.35
N GLY A 284 40.08 -11.08 -55.30
CA GLY A 284 40.23 -10.17 -56.45
C GLY A 284 41.67 -9.91 -56.89
N GLY A 285 42.68 -10.35 -56.11
CA GLY A 285 44.10 -10.15 -56.41
C GLY A 285 44.73 -11.11 -57.42
N TYR A 286 43.99 -12.11 -57.94
CA TYR A 286 44.56 -13.19 -58.76
C TYR A 286 44.40 -13.03 -60.29
N TRP A 287 43.93 -11.88 -60.77
CA TRP A 287 43.84 -11.57 -62.20
C TRP A 287 44.62 -10.30 -62.55
N ARG A 288 45.95 -10.41 -62.60
CA ARG A 288 46.83 -9.49 -63.34
C ARG A 288 47.99 -10.24 -63.98
#